data_AF-A0A3B4AFJ0-F1
#
_entry.id   AF-A0A3B4AFJ0-F1
#
_cell.length_a   1.000
_cell.length_b   1.000
_cell.length_c   1.000
_cell.angle_alpha   90.00
_cell.angle_beta   90.00
_cell.angle_gamma   90.00
#
_symmetry.space_group_name_H-M   'P 1'
#
loop_
_entity.id
_entity.type
_entity.pdbx_description
1 polymer ?
#
loop_
_entity_poly.entity_id
_entity_poly.type
_entity_poly.pdbx_seq_one_letter_code
_entity_poly.pdbx_strand_id
1 'polypeptide(L)'
;AVTSCWKGNWLLHFIRTRPCSFPASTTTNMSADPLFTFGVIADIQYADLDDGFNFTRTRKRYYRNSLQLLRNARDHWSEAPVQPEFVLQLGDIIDGFNTQQHASRSALDTVLREFGSSPVEVHHVWGNHEFYNFTRGELLCSELNRRLGESRPGGDIYAYSFSPYPGFCFIVLDAYDMSLLGLDQDSEQYQRALKLIQKYNGNQDLNQPPTTSEVYILIAYSNSKLNFNRMLQYHNFLHKQQNATSGDRYKHELKPNARHFGTYFGFFNI
;
A
#
# COMPACT_ATOMS: atom_id res chain seq x y z
N ALA A 1 -17.28 6.91 3.04
CA ALA A 1 -17.03 8.03 2.12
C ALA A 1 -15.85 7.66 1.22
N VAL A 2 -15.88 8.05 -0.06
CA VAL A 2 -14.84 7.88 -1.09
C VAL A 2 -14.18 6.49 -1.17
N THR A 3 -14.88 5.49 -1.71
CA THR A 3 -14.15 4.46 -2.48
C THR A 3 -13.64 5.15 -3.74
N SER A 4 -12.36 5.54 -3.73
CA SER A 4 -11.69 6.02 -4.93
C SER A 4 -11.63 4.85 -5.91
N CYS A 5 -12.56 4.85 -6.87
CA CYS A 5 -12.55 3.89 -7.96
C CYS A 5 -11.36 4.26 -8.86
N TRP A 6 -10.19 3.68 -8.58
CA TRP A 6 -9.05 3.74 -9.47
C TRP A 6 -9.37 2.92 -10.71
N LYS A 7 -10.02 3.54 -11.69
CA LYS A 7 -10.12 2.97 -13.03
C LYS A 7 -8.77 3.14 -13.72
N GLY A 8 -7.88 2.18 -13.54
CA GLY A 8 -6.67 2.08 -14.35
C GLY A 8 -5.75 0.96 -13.89
N ASN A 9 -5.37 0.09 -14.83
CA ASN A 9 -4.20 -0.76 -14.69
C ASN A 9 -3.01 0.12 -15.07
N TRP A 10 -2.18 0.50 -14.10
CA TRP A 10 -1.06 1.41 -14.36
C TRP A 10 0.26 0.63 -14.37
N LEU A 11 1.07 0.90 -15.39
CA LEU A 11 2.48 0.57 -15.43
C LEU A 11 3.24 1.89 -15.29
N LEU A 12 4.02 2.04 -14.22
CA LEU A 12 4.79 3.26 -14.00
C LEU A 12 6.25 3.06 -14.42
N HIS A 13 6.73 3.97 -15.26
CA HIS A 13 8.13 4.02 -15.70
C HIS A 13 8.84 5.20 -15.04
N PHE A 14 9.98 4.95 -14.41
CA PHE A 14 10.84 6.00 -13.85
C PHE A 14 12.03 6.22 -14.77
N ILE A 15 12.00 7.32 -15.53
CA ILE A 15 13.04 7.67 -16.50
C ILE A 15 13.91 8.79 -15.94
N ARG A 16 15.24 8.62 -15.98
CA ARG A 16 16.17 9.71 -15.64
C ARG A 16 16.42 10.57 -16.86
N THR A 17 15.89 11.79 -16.88
CA THR A 17 16.36 12.82 -17.82
C THR A 17 17.67 13.40 -17.26
N ARG A 18 18.77 13.28 -18.01
CA ARG A 18 20.02 13.97 -17.64
C ARG A 18 19.81 15.49 -17.77
N PRO A 19 20.37 16.34 -16.88
CA PRO A 19 20.42 17.77 -17.14
C PRO A 19 21.32 17.99 -18.36
N CYS A 20 20.76 18.44 -19.48
CA CYS A 20 21.53 18.80 -20.67
C CYS A 20 22.28 20.11 -20.43
N SER A 21 23.61 20.07 -20.51
CA SER A 21 24.44 21.22 -20.88
C SER A 21 24.81 21.07 -22.37
N PHE A 22 24.37 22.05 -23.18
CA PHE A 22 24.45 22.28 -24.65
C PHE A 22 25.76 21.88 -25.39
N PRO A 23 25.83 21.83 -26.76
CA PRO A 23 24.93 22.43 -27.77
C PRO A 23 24.43 21.51 -28.91
N ALA A 24 23.62 22.12 -29.80
CA ALA A 24 22.86 21.50 -30.87
C ALA A 24 23.67 20.69 -31.90
N SER A 25 23.24 19.45 -32.16
CA SER A 25 23.04 18.85 -33.49
C SER A 25 22.70 17.36 -33.34
N THR A 26 21.92 16.84 -34.28
CA THR A 26 21.42 15.46 -34.46
C THR A 26 20.34 14.99 -33.49
N THR A 27 19.10 15.05 -33.97
CA THR A 27 17.91 14.32 -33.52
C THR A 27 18.18 12.81 -33.51
N THR A 28 18.79 12.34 -32.43
CA THR A 28 18.70 10.93 -32.02
C THR A 28 17.47 10.83 -31.12
N ASN A 29 16.51 10.02 -31.54
CA ASN A 29 15.34 9.67 -30.73
C ASN A 29 15.85 8.87 -29.52
N MET A 30 16.25 9.56 -28.46
CA MET A 30 16.63 8.95 -27.19
C MET A 30 15.36 8.49 -26.48
N SER A 31 14.82 7.32 -26.85
CA SER A 31 13.97 6.57 -25.93
C SER A 31 14.86 6.14 -24.78
N ALA A 32 14.94 6.97 -23.73
CA ALA A 32 15.69 6.64 -22.54
C ALA A 32 14.99 5.46 -21.84
N ASP A 33 15.66 4.31 -21.81
CA ASP A 33 15.18 3.14 -21.08
C ASP A 33 14.88 3.50 -19.62
N PRO A 34 13.79 2.98 -19.04
CA PRO A 34 13.44 3.24 -17.65
C PRO A 34 14.53 2.70 -16.71
N LEU A 35 14.77 3.38 -15.59
CA LEU A 35 15.70 2.92 -14.55
C LEU A 35 15.22 1.62 -13.91
N PHE A 36 13.91 1.54 -13.68
CA PHE A 36 13.18 0.36 -13.25
C PHE A 36 11.70 0.55 -13.62
N THR A 37 10.96 -0.55 -13.67
CA THR A 37 9.51 -0.56 -13.94
C THR A 37 8.81 -1.44 -12.89
N PHE A 38 7.61 -1.06 -12.47
CA PHE A 38 6.78 -1.89 -11.59
C PHE A 38 5.30 -1.78 -11.93
N GLY A 39 4.57 -2.87 -11.68
CA GLY A 39 3.13 -2.91 -11.80
C GLY A 39 2.46 -2.33 -10.55
N VAL A 40 1.30 -1.70 -10.69
CA VAL A 40 0.50 -1.28 -9.54
C VAL A 40 -0.97 -1.64 -9.73
N ILE A 41 -1.58 -2.16 -8.68
CA ILE A 41 -3.01 -2.48 -8.61
C ILE A 41 -3.55 -2.19 -7.20
N ALA A 42 -4.80 -1.78 -7.10
CA ALA A 42 -5.45 -1.43 -5.85
C ALA A 42 -6.88 -1.95 -5.83
N ASP A 43 -7.44 -2.16 -4.63
CA ASP A 43 -8.87 -2.40 -4.42
C ASP A 43 -9.44 -3.52 -5.31
N ILE A 44 -8.73 -4.65 -5.37
CA ILE A 44 -9.23 -5.83 -6.08
C ILE A 44 -10.56 -6.24 -5.46
N GLN A 45 -10.67 -6.22 -4.13
CA GLN A 45 -11.89 -6.47 -3.36
C GLN A 45 -12.68 -7.67 -3.92
N TYR A 46 -11.97 -8.77 -4.21
CA TYR A 46 -12.60 -9.97 -4.75
C TYR A 46 -13.54 -10.61 -3.72
N ALA A 47 -14.71 -11.03 -4.18
CA ALA A 47 -15.61 -11.93 -3.47
C ALA A 47 -16.41 -12.73 -4.50
N ASP A 48 -16.77 -13.97 -4.16
CA ASP A 48 -17.61 -14.81 -5.02
C ASP A 48 -19.10 -14.44 -4.90
N LEU A 49 -19.41 -13.17 -5.16
CA LEU A 49 -20.73 -12.57 -5.00
C LEU A 49 -21.19 -11.91 -6.30
N ASP A 50 -22.51 -11.82 -6.47
CA ASP A 50 -23.10 -10.99 -7.51
C ASP A 50 -22.73 -9.52 -7.31
N ASP A 51 -22.71 -8.76 -8.40
CA ASP A 51 -22.40 -7.33 -8.36
C ASP A 51 -23.26 -6.60 -7.31
N GLY A 52 -22.60 -5.81 -6.47
CA GLY A 52 -23.24 -5.04 -5.42
C GLY A 52 -23.10 -3.55 -5.64
N PHE A 53 -23.32 -2.81 -4.56
CA PHE A 53 -23.03 -1.39 -4.51
C PHE A 53 -22.18 -1.08 -3.28
N ASN A 54 -21.48 0.05 -3.33
CA ASN A 54 -20.88 0.62 -2.13
C ASN A 54 -21.96 0.99 -1.10
N PHE A 55 -21.53 1.27 0.13
CA PHE A 55 -22.42 1.57 1.25
C PHE A 55 -23.46 2.66 0.94
N THR A 56 -23.06 3.74 0.25
CA THR A 56 -23.96 4.84 -0.12
C THR A 56 -24.83 4.54 -1.35
N ARG A 57 -24.74 3.34 -1.92
CA ARG A 57 -25.45 2.90 -3.13
C ARG A 57 -25.24 3.80 -4.36
N THR A 58 -24.13 4.52 -4.41
CA THR A 58 -23.78 5.45 -5.49
C THR A 58 -22.84 4.87 -6.52
N ARG A 59 -22.11 3.80 -6.18
CA ARG A 59 -21.17 3.12 -7.08
C ARG A 59 -21.39 1.63 -7.06
N LYS A 60 -21.44 1.04 -8.25
CA LYS A 60 -21.52 -0.42 -8.44
C LYS A 60 -20.17 -1.05 -8.12
N ARG A 61 -20.17 -2.17 -7.40
CA ARG A 61 -18.99 -2.99 -7.08
C ARG A 61 -19.10 -4.30 -7.86
N TYR A 62 -18.03 -4.69 -8.55
CA TYR A 62 -18.01 -5.84 -9.46
C TYR A 62 -17.12 -6.96 -8.89
N TYR A 63 -17.60 -7.67 -7.87
CA TYR A 63 -16.77 -8.54 -7.03
C TYR A 63 -16.11 -9.70 -7.80
N ARG A 64 -16.85 -10.47 -8.61
CA ARG A 64 -16.25 -11.55 -9.41
C ARG A 64 -15.39 -11.02 -10.55
N ASN A 65 -15.81 -9.93 -11.17
CA ASN A 65 -15.11 -9.35 -12.31
C ASN A 65 -13.74 -8.76 -11.92
N SER A 66 -13.51 -8.42 -10.65
CA SER A 66 -12.20 -7.93 -10.22
C SER A 66 -11.09 -8.94 -10.43
N LEU A 67 -11.38 -10.25 -10.34
CA LEU A 67 -10.43 -11.31 -10.67
C LEU A 67 -10.06 -11.28 -12.17
N GLN A 68 -11.02 -11.00 -13.05
CA GLN A 68 -10.75 -10.84 -14.48
C GLN A 68 -9.90 -9.57 -14.75
N LEU A 69 -10.16 -8.48 -14.02
CA LEU A 69 -9.34 -7.26 -14.14
C LEU A 69 -7.90 -7.51 -13.69
N LEU A 70 -7.69 -8.29 -12.63
CA LEU A 70 -6.36 -8.71 -12.19
C LEU A 70 -5.65 -9.56 -13.25
N ARG A 71 -6.33 -10.53 -13.87
CA ARG A 71 -5.79 -11.32 -14.99
C ARG A 71 -5.36 -10.42 -16.14
N ASN A 72 -6.22 -9.50 -16.55
CA ASN A 72 -5.91 -8.56 -17.62
C ASN A 72 -4.71 -7.66 -17.28
N ALA A 73 -4.58 -7.23 -16.01
CA ALA A 73 -3.43 -6.45 -15.55
C ALA A 73 -2.14 -7.28 -15.64
N ARG A 74 -2.18 -8.53 -15.18
CA ARG A 74 -1.06 -9.47 -15.28
C ARG A 74 -0.64 -9.71 -16.72
N ASP A 75 -1.59 -10.01 -17.60
CA ASP A 75 -1.32 -10.29 -19.01
C ASP A 75 -0.68 -9.06 -19.66
N HIS A 76 -1.23 -7.86 -19.39
CA HIS A 76 -0.65 -6.61 -19.84
C HIS A 76 0.78 -6.38 -19.35
N TRP A 77 1.08 -6.68 -18.08
CA TRP A 77 2.44 -6.60 -17.54
C TRP A 77 3.39 -7.61 -18.19
N SER A 78 2.91 -8.81 -18.51
CA SER A 78 3.72 -9.86 -19.13
C SER A 78 4.02 -9.58 -20.61
N GLU A 79 3.11 -8.90 -21.30
CA GLU A 79 3.22 -8.51 -22.71
C GLU A 79 3.95 -7.17 -22.91
N ALA A 80 4.21 -6.43 -21.82
CA ALA A 80 4.88 -5.14 -21.89
C ALA A 80 6.32 -5.30 -22.43
N PRO A 81 6.81 -4.33 -23.25
CA PRO A 81 8.19 -4.37 -23.76
C PRO A 81 9.26 -4.42 -22.65
N VAL A 82 8.97 -3.78 -21.51
CA VAL A 82 9.75 -3.87 -20.28
C VAL A 82 8.84 -4.38 -19.18
N GLN A 83 9.09 -5.62 -18.75
CA GLN A 83 8.32 -6.25 -17.68
C GLN A 83 8.61 -5.59 -16.33
N PRO A 84 7.63 -5.53 -15.42
CA PRO A 84 7.85 -4.98 -14.09
C PRO A 84 8.76 -5.89 -13.25
N GLU A 85 9.69 -5.27 -12.52
CA GLU A 85 10.59 -5.97 -11.59
C GLU A 85 9.86 -6.43 -10.32
N PHE A 86 8.80 -5.71 -9.95
CA PHE A 86 7.91 -6.04 -8.84
C PHE A 86 6.51 -5.47 -9.09
N VAL A 87 5.53 -5.87 -8.29
CA VAL A 87 4.17 -5.32 -8.28
C VAL A 87 3.85 -4.75 -6.91
N LEU A 88 3.23 -3.57 -6.87
CA LEU A 88 2.62 -3.01 -5.67
C LEU A 88 1.11 -3.30 -5.69
N GLN A 89 0.64 -4.11 -4.74
CA GLN A 89 -0.79 -4.28 -4.48
C GLN A 89 -1.16 -3.41 -3.28
N LEU A 90 -1.97 -2.37 -3.49
CA LEU A 90 -2.17 -1.26 -2.55
C LEU A 90 -3.25 -1.50 -1.47
N GLY A 91 -3.48 -2.75 -1.06
CA GLY A 91 -4.50 -3.11 -0.07
C GLY A 91 -5.84 -3.45 -0.69
N ASP A 92 -6.74 -3.92 0.17
CA ASP A 92 -8.09 -4.35 -0.15
C ASP A 92 -8.12 -5.43 -1.25
N ILE A 93 -7.37 -6.52 -1.05
CA ILE A 93 -7.23 -7.62 -2.00
C ILE A 93 -8.52 -8.44 -2.15
N ILE A 94 -9.25 -8.63 -1.04
CA ILE A 94 -10.55 -9.32 -0.99
C ILE A 94 -11.58 -8.46 -0.26
N ASP A 95 -12.86 -8.57 -0.61
CA ASP A 95 -13.91 -7.79 0.05
C ASP A 95 -14.22 -8.33 1.47
N GLY A 96 -14.76 -7.47 2.35
CA GLY A 96 -15.10 -7.80 3.73
C GLY A 96 -16.34 -8.69 3.84
N PHE A 97 -17.13 -8.77 2.78
CA PHE A 97 -18.25 -9.72 2.69
C PHE A 97 -17.80 -11.19 2.70
N ASN A 98 -16.54 -11.49 2.37
CA ASN A 98 -16.04 -12.86 2.49
C ASN A 98 -16.09 -13.38 3.94
N THR A 99 -15.88 -12.51 4.94
CA THR A 99 -16.01 -12.86 6.37
C THR A 99 -17.42 -13.35 6.68
N GLN A 100 -18.43 -12.65 6.16
CA GLN A 100 -19.85 -12.99 6.38
C GLN A 100 -20.24 -14.34 5.75
N GLN A 101 -19.51 -14.75 4.71
CA GLN A 101 -19.69 -16.03 4.01
C GLN A 101 -18.72 -17.12 4.49
N HIS A 102 -17.91 -16.85 5.52
CA HIS A 102 -16.83 -17.75 5.97
C HIS A 102 -15.87 -18.17 4.85
N ALA A 103 -15.66 -17.28 3.87
CA ALA A 103 -14.93 -17.55 2.64
C ALA A 103 -13.60 -16.77 2.52
N SER A 104 -13.19 -16.03 3.56
CA SER A 104 -12.01 -15.13 3.53
C SER A 104 -10.75 -15.84 3.06
N ARG A 105 -10.44 -17.02 3.59
CA ARG A 105 -9.23 -17.78 3.20
C ARG A 105 -9.31 -18.27 1.75
N SER A 106 -10.43 -18.88 1.34
CA SER A 106 -10.61 -19.35 -0.04
C SER A 106 -10.62 -18.22 -1.07
N ALA A 107 -11.15 -17.05 -0.69
CA ALA A 107 -11.12 -15.85 -1.53
C ALA A 107 -9.69 -15.35 -1.69
N LEU A 108 -8.93 -15.28 -0.59
CA LEU A 108 -7.51 -14.90 -0.63
C LEU A 108 -6.70 -15.86 -1.50
N ASP A 109 -6.82 -17.17 -1.30
CA ASP A 109 -6.14 -18.20 -2.10
C ASP A 109 -6.51 -18.09 -3.59
N THR A 110 -7.74 -17.67 -3.91
CA THR A 110 -8.17 -17.45 -5.29
C THR A 110 -7.44 -16.27 -5.93
N VAL A 111 -7.34 -15.14 -5.23
CA VAL A 111 -6.61 -13.97 -5.76
C VAL A 111 -5.10 -14.23 -5.84
N LEU A 112 -4.52 -14.87 -4.81
CA LEU A 112 -3.08 -15.16 -4.77
C LEU A 112 -2.64 -16.11 -5.89
N ARG A 113 -3.49 -17.06 -6.33
CA ARG A 113 -3.19 -17.92 -7.48
C ARG A 113 -2.98 -17.15 -8.79
N GLU A 114 -3.69 -16.04 -8.96
CA GLU A 114 -3.50 -15.17 -10.13
C GLU A 114 -2.13 -14.47 -10.09
N PHE A 115 -1.62 -14.12 -8.90
CA PHE A 115 -0.26 -13.60 -8.74
C PHE A 115 0.81 -14.68 -8.85
N GLY A 116 0.58 -15.87 -8.28
CA GLY A 116 1.55 -16.98 -8.18
C GLY A 116 1.99 -17.61 -9.51
N SER A 117 1.34 -17.25 -10.62
CA SER A 117 1.74 -17.66 -11.97
C SER A 117 2.82 -16.74 -12.59
N SER A 118 3.34 -15.77 -11.84
CA SER A 118 4.39 -14.84 -12.27
C SER A 118 5.63 -14.97 -11.35
N PRO A 119 6.87 -14.94 -11.88
CA PRO A 119 8.07 -14.88 -11.05
C PRO A 119 8.27 -13.51 -10.37
N VAL A 120 7.42 -12.53 -10.68
CA VAL A 120 7.54 -11.14 -10.22
C VAL A 120 7.10 -11.02 -8.76
N GLU A 121 7.96 -10.41 -7.94
CA GLU A 121 7.68 -10.17 -6.52
C GLU A 121 6.50 -9.22 -6.33
N VAL A 122 5.60 -9.53 -5.39
CA VAL A 122 4.43 -8.69 -5.06
C VAL A 122 4.57 -8.15 -3.64
N HIS A 123 4.51 -6.83 -3.51
CA HIS A 123 4.45 -6.12 -2.25
C HIS A 123 3.00 -5.80 -1.91
N HIS A 124 2.49 -6.45 -0.87
CA HIS A 124 1.13 -6.26 -0.38
C HIS A 124 1.08 -5.16 0.68
N VAL A 125 0.23 -4.16 0.50
CA VAL A 125 -0.19 -3.21 1.54
C VAL A 125 -1.43 -3.76 2.22
N TRP A 126 -1.63 -3.45 3.51
CA TRP A 126 -2.86 -3.83 4.23
C TRP A 126 -3.81 -2.63 4.32
N GLY A 127 -5.00 -2.80 3.74
CA GLY A 127 -6.16 -1.93 3.81
C GLY A 127 -7.15 -2.35 4.90
N ASN A 128 -8.29 -1.68 4.98
CA ASN A 128 -9.33 -1.98 5.96
C ASN A 128 -9.98 -3.34 5.68
N HIS A 129 -10.08 -3.73 4.42
CA HIS A 129 -10.69 -5.01 4.07
C HIS A 129 -9.84 -6.21 4.46
N GLU A 130 -8.51 -6.08 4.54
CA GLU A 130 -7.68 -7.10 5.19
C GLU A 130 -8.09 -7.28 6.65
N PHE A 131 -8.31 -6.19 7.40
CA PHE A 131 -8.71 -6.24 8.80
C PHE A 131 -10.19 -6.55 9.04
N TYR A 132 -11.05 -6.48 8.02
CA TYR A 132 -12.40 -7.05 8.07
C TYR A 132 -12.39 -8.57 7.96
N ASN A 133 -11.37 -9.12 7.29
CA ASN A 133 -11.27 -10.56 7.01
C ASN A 133 -10.39 -11.31 8.00
N PHE A 134 -9.34 -10.66 8.50
CA PHE A 134 -8.30 -11.33 9.26
C PHE A 134 -7.86 -10.49 10.45
N THR A 135 -7.49 -11.16 11.53
CA THR A 135 -6.73 -10.56 12.62
C THR A 135 -5.32 -10.21 12.13
N ARG A 136 -4.68 -9.26 12.82
CA ARG A 136 -3.29 -8.89 12.56
C ARG A 136 -2.34 -10.09 12.67
N GLY A 137 -2.56 -10.97 13.66
CA GLY A 137 -1.78 -12.20 13.81
C GLY A 137 -1.89 -13.14 12.61
N GLU A 138 -3.11 -13.32 12.07
CA GLU A 138 -3.33 -14.11 10.85
C GLU A 138 -2.65 -13.48 9.64
N LEU A 139 -2.75 -12.17 9.45
CA LEU A 139 -2.08 -11.46 8.35
C LEU A 139 -0.55 -11.59 8.43
N LEU A 140 0.02 -11.50 9.63
CA LEU A 140 1.45 -11.70 9.87
C LEU A 140 1.94 -13.10 9.52
N CYS A 141 1.08 -14.11 9.65
CA CYS A 141 1.37 -15.50 9.30
C CYS A 141 0.94 -15.87 7.87
N SER A 142 0.41 -14.92 7.10
CA SER A 142 -0.09 -15.15 5.74
C SER A 142 0.92 -14.77 4.65
N GLU A 143 0.59 -15.14 3.43
CA GLU A 143 1.28 -14.77 2.19
C GLU A 143 1.26 -13.26 1.91
N LEU A 144 0.33 -12.53 2.55
CA LEU A 144 0.30 -11.07 2.48
C LEU A 144 1.39 -10.41 3.34
N ASN A 145 2.12 -11.18 4.15
CA ASN A 145 3.30 -10.68 4.86
C ASN A 145 4.58 -10.95 4.06
N ARG A 146 5.13 -9.91 3.45
CA ARG A 146 6.40 -10.00 2.72
C ARG A 146 7.58 -10.50 3.56
N ARG A 147 7.54 -10.27 4.88
CA ARG A 147 8.59 -10.59 5.86
C ARG A 147 8.35 -11.93 6.58
N LEU A 148 7.62 -12.87 5.97
CA LEU A 148 7.40 -14.17 6.57
C LEU A 148 8.76 -14.85 6.82
N GLY A 149 9.07 -15.18 8.07
CA GLY A 149 10.34 -15.81 8.47
C GLY A 149 11.50 -14.85 8.81
N GLU A 150 11.32 -13.53 8.72
CA GLU A 150 12.33 -12.56 9.17
C GLU A 150 12.15 -12.22 10.66
N SER A 151 13.26 -12.20 11.42
CA SER A 151 13.26 -11.73 12.81
C SER A 151 12.97 -10.22 12.84
N ARG A 152 11.88 -9.80 13.49
CA ARG A 152 11.43 -8.41 13.53
C ARG A 152 11.94 -7.65 14.76
N PRO A 153 12.82 -6.65 14.61
CA PRO A 153 13.07 -5.70 15.67
C PRO A 153 11.96 -4.64 15.61
N GLY A 154 10.96 -4.68 16.50
CA GLY A 154 9.96 -3.59 16.57
C GLY A 154 8.47 -3.95 16.73
N GLY A 155 8.12 -5.20 17.02
CA GLY A 155 6.74 -5.58 17.36
C GLY A 155 5.80 -5.78 16.16
N ASP A 156 4.49 -5.74 16.42
CA ASP A 156 3.38 -6.18 15.54
C ASP A 156 3.07 -5.27 14.34
N ILE A 157 3.99 -4.37 13.99
CA ILE A 157 3.79 -3.35 12.97
C ILE A 157 4.16 -3.89 11.58
N TYR A 158 3.30 -3.68 10.59
CA TYR A 158 3.55 -4.09 9.20
C TYR A 158 4.12 -2.94 8.36
N ALA A 159 5.38 -2.58 8.62
CA ALA A 159 6.07 -1.54 7.87
C ALA A 159 7.49 -1.97 7.47
N TYR A 160 7.87 -1.64 6.24
CA TYR A 160 9.18 -1.99 5.69
C TYR A 160 9.60 -1.06 4.55
N SER A 161 10.88 -1.11 4.18
CA SER A 161 11.38 -0.47 2.97
C SER A 161 12.22 -1.43 2.15
N PHE A 162 12.33 -1.12 0.86
CA PHE A 162 13.21 -1.79 -0.09
C PHE A 162 13.68 -0.79 -1.16
N SER A 163 14.76 -1.12 -1.85
CA SER A 163 15.37 -0.25 -2.87
C SER A 163 15.53 -1.06 -4.16
N PRO A 164 14.63 -0.89 -5.15
CA PRO A 164 14.75 -1.60 -6.42
C PRO A 164 15.89 -1.05 -7.29
N TYR A 165 16.28 0.22 -7.08
CA TYR A 165 17.34 0.87 -7.84
C TYR A 165 18.10 1.88 -6.96
N PRO A 166 19.44 2.04 -7.12
CA PRO A 166 20.22 3.03 -6.38
C PRO A 166 19.64 4.45 -6.46
N GLY A 167 19.34 5.04 -5.30
CA GLY A 167 18.73 6.37 -5.18
C GLY A 167 17.20 6.35 -5.11
N PHE A 168 16.56 5.19 -5.20
CA PHE A 168 15.12 5.00 -4.98
C PHE A 168 14.87 4.12 -3.76
N CYS A 169 13.93 4.55 -2.91
CA CYS A 169 13.53 3.80 -1.72
C CYS A 169 12.00 3.77 -1.66
N PHE A 170 11.44 2.57 -1.66
CA PHE A 170 10.03 2.34 -1.42
C PHE A 170 9.82 2.09 0.06
N ILE A 171 8.76 2.68 0.62
CA ILE A 171 8.37 2.50 2.01
C ILE A 171 6.92 2.03 2.03
N VAL A 172 6.72 0.80 2.49
CA VAL A 172 5.40 0.25 2.78
C VAL A 172 5.07 0.57 4.23
N LEU A 173 3.94 1.25 4.43
CA LEU A 173 3.50 1.71 5.73
C LEU A 173 2.23 0.99 6.17
N ASP A 174 2.17 0.69 7.45
CA ASP A 174 0.97 0.22 8.12
C ASP A 174 0.06 1.40 8.42
N ALA A 175 -0.88 1.69 7.53
CA ALA A 175 -1.82 2.78 7.76
C ALA A 175 -2.68 2.51 9.00
N TYR A 176 -2.90 1.25 9.39
CA TYR A 176 -3.80 0.85 10.46
C TYR A 176 -3.10 0.64 11.81
N ASP A 177 -1.87 1.13 11.95
CA ASP A 177 -1.10 1.06 13.20
C ASP A 177 -1.76 1.83 14.36
N MET A 178 -2.56 2.83 14.04
CA MET A 178 -3.44 3.56 14.95
C MET A 178 -4.84 3.65 14.32
N SER A 179 -5.63 2.61 14.52
CA SER A 179 -6.99 2.52 14.01
C SER A 179 -7.89 1.72 14.95
N LEU A 180 -9.19 1.67 14.67
CA LEU A 180 -10.12 0.78 15.36
C LEU A 180 -10.17 -0.62 14.75
N LEU A 181 -9.40 -0.85 13.70
CA LEU A 181 -9.32 -2.11 12.98
C LEU A 181 -7.95 -2.77 13.22
N GLY A 182 -7.92 -4.09 13.26
CA GLY A 182 -6.66 -4.83 13.40
C GLY A 182 -5.91 -4.63 14.72
N LEU A 183 -6.54 -4.03 15.73
CA LEU A 183 -6.02 -3.88 17.10
C LEU A 183 -6.96 -4.53 18.10
N ASP A 184 -6.39 -5.07 19.18
CA ASP A 184 -7.14 -5.55 20.33
C ASP A 184 -7.86 -4.37 21.02
N GLN A 185 -9.15 -4.54 21.33
CA GLN A 185 -9.96 -3.51 21.97
C GLN A 185 -9.44 -3.10 23.35
N ASP A 186 -8.74 -4.01 24.04
CA ASP A 186 -8.15 -3.76 25.36
C ASP A 186 -6.77 -3.08 25.27
N SER A 187 -6.21 -2.94 24.06
CA SER A 187 -4.90 -2.30 23.87
C SER A 187 -4.93 -0.78 24.07
N GLU A 188 -3.83 -0.23 24.58
CA GLU A 188 -3.68 1.24 24.70
C GLU A 188 -3.81 1.94 23.34
N GLN A 189 -3.33 1.30 22.27
CA GLN A 189 -3.37 1.83 20.91
C GLN A 189 -4.82 1.97 20.43
N TYR A 190 -5.65 0.94 20.62
CA TYR A 190 -7.07 0.99 20.30
C TYR A 190 -7.78 2.07 21.13
N GLN A 191 -7.55 2.13 22.44
CA GLN A 191 -8.16 3.13 23.32
C GLN A 191 -7.77 4.57 22.93
N ARG A 192 -6.54 4.77 22.46
CA ARG A 192 -6.10 6.07 21.90
C ARG A 192 -6.79 6.38 20.58
N ALA A 193 -6.89 5.41 19.66
CA ALA A 193 -7.60 5.57 18.39
C ALA A 193 -9.09 5.89 18.61
N LEU A 194 -9.73 5.21 19.57
CA LEU A 194 -11.14 5.41 19.94
C LEU A 194 -11.39 6.82 20.48
N LYS A 195 -10.56 7.27 21.41
CA LYS A 195 -10.62 8.65 21.92
C LYS A 195 -10.42 9.68 20.81
N LEU A 196 -9.51 9.40 19.87
CA LEU A 196 -9.23 10.29 18.76
C LEU A 196 -10.41 10.38 17.79
N ILE A 197 -10.99 9.27 17.37
CA ILE A 197 -12.14 9.28 16.45
C ILE A 197 -13.36 9.90 17.12
N GLN A 198 -13.68 9.57 18.38
CA GLN A 198 -14.83 10.13 19.10
C GLN A 198 -14.69 11.64 19.37
N LYS A 199 -13.46 12.16 19.49
CA LYS A 199 -13.21 13.61 19.60
C LYS A 199 -13.66 14.38 18.36
N TYR A 200 -13.64 13.72 17.19
CA TYR A 200 -13.79 14.36 15.88
C TYR A 200 -15.00 13.87 15.10
N ASN A 201 -15.56 12.71 15.45
CA ASN A 201 -16.72 12.08 14.85
C ASN A 201 -17.73 11.72 15.94
N GLY A 202 -18.77 12.55 16.06
CA GLY A 202 -19.86 12.38 17.03
C GLY A 202 -21.01 11.49 16.56
N ASN A 203 -20.88 10.86 15.38
CA ASN A 203 -21.90 9.96 14.85
C ASN A 203 -21.94 8.65 15.66
N GLN A 204 -23.12 8.05 15.79
CA GLN A 204 -23.26 6.71 16.38
C GLN A 204 -22.59 5.64 15.49
N ASP A 205 -22.76 5.76 14.17
CA ASP A 205 -22.00 4.98 13.19
C ASP A 205 -20.72 5.72 12.81
N LEU A 206 -19.59 5.24 13.30
CA LEU A 206 -18.27 5.84 13.07
C LEU A 206 -17.78 5.70 11.61
N ASN A 207 -18.48 4.93 10.76
CA ASN A 207 -18.22 4.93 9.30
C ASN A 207 -18.82 6.16 8.60
N GLN A 208 -19.78 6.83 9.25
CA GLN A 208 -20.32 8.08 8.73
C GLN A 208 -19.32 9.21 8.99
N PRO A 209 -18.92 9.98 7.97
CA PRO A 209 -18.05 11.13 8.17
C PRO A 209 -18.74 12.20 9.04
N PRO A 210 -17.99 12.99 9.82
CA PRO A 210 -18.55 14.11 10.56
C PRO A 210 -19.02 15.22 9.60
N THR A 211 -19.95 16.06 10.06
CA THR A 211 -20.67 17.05 9.26
C THR A 211 -19.90 18.34 8.93
N THR A 212 -18.65 18.51 9.38
CA THR A 212 -17.85 19.72 9.14
C THR A 212 -16.71 19.49 8.16
N SER A 213 -16.43 20.47 7.30
CA SER A 213 -16.01 20.24 5.90
C SER A 213 -14.51 20.29 5.58
N GLU A 214 -13.59 20.59 6.50
CA GLU A 214 -12.24 21.00 6.06
C GLU A 214 -11.07 20.02 6.34
N VAL A 215 -11.17 19.05 7.26
CA VAL A 215 -10.00 18.17 7.61
C VAL A 215 -10.36 16.66 7.82
N TYR A 216 -11.61 16.25 7.64
CA TYR A 216 -12.12 15.00 8.24
C TYR A 216 -12.15 13.74 7.36
N ILE A 217 -11.69 13.79 6.10
CA ILE A 217 -11.69 12.62 5.20
C ILE A 217 -10.86 11.44 5.80
N LEU A 218 -9.94 11.72 6.71
CA LEU A 218 -9.11 10.73 7.44
C LEU A 218 -9.71 10.24 8.78
N ILE A 219 -10.97 10.56 9.10
CA ILE A 219 -11.59 10.24 10.40
C ILE A 219 -12.94 9.51 10.21
N ALA A 220 -12.86 8.35 9.56
CA ALA A 220 -13.92 7.35 9.49
C ALA A 220 -13.39 6.02 10.06
N TYR A 221 -14.25 5.13 10.55
CA TYR A 221 -13.84 3.83 11.11
C TYR A 221 -13.03 2.98 10.12
N SER A 222 -13.37 3.05 8.83
CA SER A 222 -12.64 2.42 7.73
C SER A 222 -11.32 3.10 7.40
N ASN A 223 -11.07 4.31 7.91
CA ASN A 223 -9.93 5.13 7.55
C ASN A 223 -8.98 5.24 8.74
N SER A 224 -7.72 5.47 8.46
CA SER A 224 -6.70 5.51 9.50
C SER A 224 -5.81 6.74 9.34
N LYS A 225 -5.07 7.07 10.41
CA LYS A 225 -4.08 8.15 10.39
C LYS A 225 -2.69 7.57 10.58
N LEU A 226 -1.84 7.82 9.59
CA LEU A 226 -0.39 7.69 9.77
C LEU A 226 0.08 8.76 10.74
N ASN A 227 0.60 8.34 11.89
CA ASN A 227 1.19 9.27 12.85
C ASN A 227 2.51 9.81 12.27
N PHE A 228 2.60 11.14 12.06
CA PHE A 228 3.81 11.78 11.51
C PHE A 228 5.07 11.51 12.35
N ASN A 229 4.94 11.43 13.68
CA ASN A 229 6.06 11.03 14.55
C ASN A 229 6.46 9.57 14.31
N ARG A 230 5.51 8.71 13.97
CA ARG A 230 5.83 7.35 13.53
C ARG A 230 6.43 7.32 12.13
N MET A 231 6.01 8.17 11.19
CA MET A 231 6.68 8.30 9.88
C MET A 231 8.17 8.67 10.04
N LEU A 232 8.49 9.61 10.95
CA LEU A 232 9.87 9.93 11.32
C LEU A 232 10.58 8.78 12.04
N GLN A 233 9.90 8.05 12.92
CA GLN A 233 10.45 6.84 13.55
C GLN A 233 10.69 5.72 12.53
N TYR A 234 9.80 5.52 11.56
CA TYR A 234 9.93 4.57 10.45
C TYR A 234 11.11 4.97 9.58
N HIS A 235 11.21 6.25 9.18
CA HIS A 235 12.35 6.76 8.45
C HIS A 235 13.65 6.49 9.21
N ASN A 236 13.76 6.89 10.48
CA ASN A 236 14.95 6.68 11.30
C ASN A 236 15.27 5.20 11.57
N PHE A 237 14.25 4.35 11.73
CA PHE A 237 14.40 2.91 11.94
C PHE A 237 14.91 2.20 10.67
N LEU A 238 14.31 2.51 9.53
CA LEU A 238 14.67 1.94 8.23
C LEU A 238 16.07 2.43 7.78
N HIS A 239 16.41 3.70 8.07
CA HIS A 239 17.74 4.24 7.81
C HIS A 239 18.84 3.56 8.65
N LYS A 240 18.52 3.14 9.89
CA LYS A 240 19.43 2.36 10.75
C LYS A 240 19.60 0.93 10.26
N GLN A 241 18.55 0.31 9.73
CA GLN A 241 18.59 -1.04 9.17
C GLN A 241 19.47 -1.12 7.92
N GLN A 242 19.32 -0.20 6.96
CA GLN A 242 20.16 -0.15 5.75
C GLN A 242 21.65 0.01 6.06
N ASN A 243 21.98 0.80 7.08
CA ASN A 243 23.37 1.03 7.53
C ASN A 243 23.95 -0.13 8.34
N ALA A 244 23.13 -1.05 8.84
CA ALA A 244 23.59 -2.23 9.59
C ALA A 244 23.93 -3.41 8.67
N THR A 245 23.25 -3.53 7.52
CA THR A 245 23.48 -4.58 6.52
C THR A 245 24.59 -4.25 5.52
N SER A 246 24.93 -2.97 5.35
CA SER A 246 26.08 -2.53 4.57
C SER A 246 27.27 -2.38 5.51
N GLY A 247 28.17 -3.37 5.54
CA GLY A 247 29.40 -3.37 6.36
C GLY A 247 30.41 -2.25 6.03
N ASP A 248 29.99 -1.20 5.34
CA ASP A 248 30.82 -0.11 4.89
C ASP A 248 30.71 1.11 5.81
N ARG A 249 31.85 1.44 6.40
CA ARG A 249 32.13 2.71 7.07
C ARG A 249 32.07 3.87 6.06
N TYR A 250 30.87 4.32 5.70
CA TYR A 250 30.68 5.68 5.16
C TYR A 250 29.98 6.55 6.20
N LYS A 251 30.80 7.20 7.04
CA LYS A 251 30.37 8.37 7.82
C LYS A 251 30.11 9.52 6.85
N HIS A 252 28.89 9.63 6.34
CA HIS A 252 28.35 10.91 5.91
C HIS A 252 27.31 11.36 6.93
N GLU A 253 27.77 12.13 7.92
CA GLU A 253 26.88 13.04 8.65
C GLU A 253 26.27 14.00 7.61
N LEU A 254 24.96 13.89 7.40
CA LEU A 254 24.21 14.91 6.67
C LEU A 254 24.27 16.20 7.50
N LYS A 255 25.08 17.15 7.04
CA LYS A 255 25.11 18.49 7.60
C LYS A 255 23.71 19.13 7.45
N PRO A 256 23.25 19.96 8.40
CA PRO A 256 21.86 20.46 8.49
C PRO A 256 21.33 21.23 7.26
N ASN A 257 22.18 21.51 6.27
CA ASN A 257 21.85 22.34 5.10
C ASN A 257 21.90 21.61 3.75
N ALA A 258 22.02 20.27 3.74
CA ALA A 258 21.94 19.51 2.49
C ALA A 258 20.47 19.32 2.07
N ARG A 259 19.99 20.16 1.14
CA ARG A 259 18.70 19.97 0.46
C ARG A 259 18.80 18.78 -0.51
N HIS A 260 18.76 17.55 0.00
CA HIS A 260 18.36 16.40 -0.80
C HIS A 260 16.83 16.40 -0.87
N PHE A 261 16.29 17.00 -1.93
CA PHE A 261 14.89 16.77 -2.30
C PHE A 261 14.79 15.34 -2.86
N GLY A 262 14.62 14.37 -1.97
CA GLY A 262 13.98 13.12 -2.37
C GLY A 262 12.55 13.46 -2.77
N THR A 263 12.17 13.19 -4.02
CA THR A 263 10.77 13.29 -4.43
C THR A 263 10.06 12.06 -3.85
N TYR A 264 9.28 12.27 -2.78
CA TYR A 264 8.44 11.23 -2.21
C TYR A 264 7.16 11.11 -3.04
N PHE A 265 6.96 9.96 -3.68
CA PHE A 265 5.69 9.59 -4.28
C PHE A 265 4.96 8.68 -3.30
N GLY A 266 3.81 9.12 -2.81
CA GLY A 266 2.96 8.35 -1.91
C GLY A 266 1.71 7.85 -2.63
N PHE A 267 1.46 6.55 -2.56
CA PHE A 267 0.17 5.97 -2.90
C PHE A 267 -0.57 5.71 -1.59
N PHE A 268 -1.72 6.35 -1.42
CA PHE A 268 -2.56 6.17 -0.23
C PHE A 268 -3.84 5.44 -0.65
N ASN A 269 -4.13 4.35 0.03
CA ASN A 269 -5.47 3.77 0.03
C ASN A 269 -6.31 4.64 0.99
N ILE A 270 -7.35 5.31 0.46
CA ILE A 270 -8.26 6.20 1.20
C ILE A 270 -9.68 5.70 0.97
#